data_AF-A0A1Q6TV68-F1
#
_entry.id   AF-A0A1Q6TV68-F1
#
_cell.length_a   1.000
_cell.length_b   1.000
_cell.length_c   1.000
_cell.angle_alpha   90.00
_cell.angle_beta   90.00
_cell.angle_gamma   90.00
#
_symmetry.space_group_name_H-M   'P 1'
#
loop_
_entity.id
_entity.type
_entity.pdbx_description
1 polymer ?
#
loop_
_entity_poly.entity_id
_entity_poly.type
_entity_poly.pdbx_seq_one_letter_code
_entity_poly.pdbx_strand_id
1 'polypeptide(L)'
;MYISGNQYYNPNFQAMKKSQFKGIDYAVVEKFKAPIEKFDVIADFQNWAKTQVQVITERKFPARSNEAVTQRKWILKDWFDYVTKGNDAYSWAMRLLILAGVTSELSEKNDTLPPMLSKGVLADTVFRLNSELQAEPKKDFSFNKLYKNNLRSHLLNDTNTGTNKTGWVVIPSKKNNPDNFEANVDKLKTLSYKTWCTKSFNAEPYLSEGDFHVYLENGQPKLGVRFVDGAVKEIQGVLNNGKIPLNYFEIFEKYRKENNLQLNQDAEKEVDYAIQSQKGAEGIKKELGDAIEKHDMKRIFEYFGMKPEEGPDGKFIISRYKVPACCSYADLGINDAELFKSIYSIRTKSVDCKDMSDEAWNIMMELTMSGRG
;
A
#
# COMPACT_ATOMS: atom_id res chain seq x y z
N MET A 1 13.99 -26.97 -76.77
CA MET A 1 14.96 -27.16 -75.67
C MET A 1 14.85 -25.93 -74.78
N TYR A 2 14.05 -26.03 -73.72
CA TYR A 2 13.83 -24.92 -72.78
C TYR A 2 14.88 -25.02 -71.68
N ILE A 3 15.71 -24.00 -71.51
CA ILE A 3 16.62 -23.88 -70.37
C ILE A 3 15.97 -22.93 -69.36
N SER A 4 15.81 -23.49 -68.17
CA SER A 4 15.33 -22.96 -66.90
C SER A 4 15.63 -21.48 -66.62
N GLY A 5 14.56 -20.72 -66.33
CA GLY A 5 14.65 -19.53 -65.51
C GLY A 5 14.78 -19.93 -64.04
N ASN A 6 15.92 -19.61 -63.43
CA ASN A 6 16.07 -19.63 -61.98
C ASN A 6 15.14 -18.58 -61.37
N GLN A 7 14.05 -19.02 -60.74
CA GLN A 7 13.33 -18.19 -59.78
C GLN A 7 14.26 -17.98 -58.58
N TYR A 8 14.82 -16.78 -58.46
CA TYR A 8 15.43 -16.33 -57.23
C TYR A 8 14.36 -16.30 -56.14
N TYR A 9 14.43 -17.25 -55.21
CA TYR A 9 13.74 -17.16 -53.92
C TYR A 9 14.38 -15.99 -53.17
N ASN A 10 13.70 -14.85 -53.16
CA ASN A 10 14.09 -13.69 -52.36
C ASN A 10 13.33 -13.77 -51.03
N PRO A 11 13.93 -14.27 -49.93
CA PRO A 11 13.29 -14.17 -48.64
C PRO A 11 13.20 -12.68 -48.30
N ASN A 12 12.00 -12.12 -48.39
CA ASN A 12 11.72 -10.78 -47.89
C ASN A 12 11.94 -10.78 -46.36
N PHE A 13 13.14 -10.44 -45.93
CA PHE A 13 13.44 -10.09 -44.54
C PHE A 13 12.79 -8.73 -44.24
N GLN A 14 11.50 -8.73 -43.94
CA GLN A 14 10.81 -7.55 -43.46
C GLN A 14 10.67 -7.64 -41.94
N ALA A 15 11.57 -6.94 -41.25
CA ALA A 15 11.49 -6.72 -39.82
C ALA A 15 10.10 -6.22 -39.40
N MET A 16 9.61 -6.72 -38.26
CA MET A 16 8.31 -6.32 -37.72
C MET A 16 8.27 -4.83 -37.35
N LYS A 17 7.11 -4.20 -37.60
CA LYS A 17 6.80 -2.81 -37.30
C LYS A 17 5.84 -2.73 -36.12
N LYS A 18 5.93 -1.64 -35.34
CA LYS A 18 5.06 -1.38 -34.19
C LYS A 18 3.56 -1.46 -34.52
N SER A 19 3.17 -1.03 -35.73
CA SER A 19 1.77 -1.04 -36.20
C SER A 19 1.18 -2.45 -36.35
N GLN A 20 2.02 -3.50 -36.33
CA GLN A 20 1.57 -4.89 -36.40
C GLN A 20 1.17 -5.45 -35.03
N PHE A 21 1.44 -4.73 -33.94
CA PHE A 21 1.08 -5.13 -32.59
C PHE A 21 -0.15 -4.35 -32.11
N LYS A 22 -0.99 -4.98 -31.31
CA LYS A 22 -2.18 -4.35 -30.72
C LYS A 22 -2.41 -4.81 -29.28
N GLY A 23 -3.19 -4.05 -28.52
CA GLY A 23 -3.53 -4.39 -27.14
C GLY A 23 -2.30 -4.64 -26.27
N ILE A 24 -2.32 -5.76 -25.53
CA ILE A 24 -1.22 -6.14 -24.63
C ILE A 24 0.12 -6.34 -25.37
N ASP A 25 0.11 -6.90 -26.58
CA ASP A 25 1.35 -7.12 -27.32
C ASP A 25 2.05 -5.79 -27.65
N TYR A 26 1.28 -4.78 -28.08
CA TYR A 26 1.80 -3.43 -28.31
C TYR A 26 2.32 -2.81 -27.01
N ALA A 27 1.57 -2.92 -25.91
CA ALA A 27 1.99 -2.41 -24.62
C ALA A 27 3.30 -3.05 -24.13
N VAL A 28 3.50 -4.36 -24.39
CA VAL A 28 4.73 -5.07 -24.06
C VAL A 28 5.90 -4.58 -24.91
N VAL A 29 5.70 -4.40 -26.23
CA VAL A 29 6.73 -3.82 -27.12
C VAL A 29 7.18 -2.45 -26.60
N GLU A 30 6.25 -1.58 -26.25
CA GLU A 30 6.55 -0.23 -25.77
C GLU A 30 7.20 -0.22 -24.39
N LYS A 31 6.69 -1.02 -23.45
CA LYS A 31 7.11 -1.00 -22.05
C LYS A 31 8.47 -1.65 -21.83
N PHE A 32 8.73 -2.75 -22.52
CA PHE A 32 9.96 -3.53 -22.36
C PHE A 32 10.98 -3.27 -23.47
N LYS A 33 10.68 -2.36 -24.40
CA LYS A 33 11.54 -2.01 -25.54
C LYS A 33 11.96 -3.26 -26.32
N ALA A 34 10.97 -4.07 -26.70
CA ALA A 34 11.21 -5.30 -27.44
C ALA A 34 11.96 -4.98 -28.75
N PRO A 35 13.00 -5.77 -29.12
CA PRO A 35 13.81 -5.53 -30.33
C PRO A 35 13.08 -6.02 -31.58
N ILE A 36 11.93 -5.40 -31.89
CA ILE A 36 11.02 -5.82 -32.95
C ILE A 36 11.66 -5.78 -34.34
N GLU A 37 12.71 -4.98 -34.50
CA GLU A 37 13.52 -4.91 -35.72
C GLU A 37 14.28 -6.21 -36.01
N LYS A 38 14.41 -7.10 -35.02
CA LYS A 38 15.05 -8.42 -35.14
C LYS A 38 14.05 -9.56 -35.32
N PHE A 39 12.77 -9.27 -35.38
CA PHE A 39 11.71 -10.28 -35.49
C PHE A 39 11.16 -10.29 -36.90
N ASP A 40 11.00 -11.48 -37.47
CA ASP A 40 10.42 -11.69 -38.79
C ASP A 40 8.91 -12.01 -38.66
N VAL A 41 8.53 -12.70 -37.57
CA VAL A 41 7.15 -13.10 -37.30
C VAL A 41 6.76 -12.89 -35.84
N ILE A 42 5.44 -12.85 -35.57
CA ILE A 42 4.91 -12.71 -34.20
C ILE A 42 5.41 -13.81 -33.26
N ALA A 43 5.73 -15.00 -33.79
CA ALA A 43 6.28 -16.10 -33.01
C ALA A 43 7.66 -15.74 -32.41
N ASP A 44 8.49 -14.97 -33.11
CA ASP A 44 9.80 -14.52 -32.59
C ASP A 44 9.62 -13.59 -31.40
N PHE A 45 8.65 -12.66 -31.49
CA PHE A 45 8.28 -11.79 -30.38
C PHE A 45 7.78 -12.59 -29.16
N GLN A 46 6.92 -13.60 -29.38
CA GLN A 46 6.43 -14.43 -28.28
C GLN A 46 7.55 -15.30 -27.67
N ASN A 47 8.50 -15.78 -28.47
CA ASN A 47 9.69 -16.48 -27.98
C ASN A 47 10.61 -15.56 -27.16
N TRP A 48 10.81 -14.32 -27.62
CA TRP A 48 11.55 -13.32 -26.85
C TRP A 48 10.85 -13.03 -25.51
N ALA A 49 9.52 -12.84 -25.51
CA ALA A 49 8.75 -12.61 -24.29
C ALA A 49 8.84 -13.80 -23.33
N LYS A 50 8.86 -15.04 -23.85
CA LYS A 50 9.09 -16.25 -23.07
C LYS A 50 10.45 -16.23 -22.36
N THR A 51 11.52 -15.82 -23.05
CA THR A 51 12.84 -15.67 -22.42
C THR A 51 12.81 -14.61 -21.31
N GLN A 52 12.11 -13.50 -21.50
CA GLN A 52 11.96 -12.49 -20.43
C GLN A 52 11.18 -13.03 -19.23
N VAL A 53 10.13 -13.84 -19.46
CA VAL A 53 9.42 -14.55 -18.39
C VAL A 53 10.35 -15.48 -17.62
N GLN A 54 11.19 -16.26 -18.32
CA GLN A 54 12.16 -17.15 -17.68
C GLN A 54 13.11 -16.38 -16.76
N VAL A 55 13.67 -15.26 -17.24
CA VAL A 55 14.53 -14.37 -16.43
C VAL A 55 13.83 -13.93 -15.14
N ILE A 56 12.55 -13.57 -15.20
CA ILE A 56 11.79 -13.18 -14.00
C ILE A 56 11.58 -14.38 -13.06
N THR A 57 11.24 -15.56 -13.59
CA THR A 57 10.95 -16.73 -12.77
C THR A 57 12.20 -17.34 -12.10
N GLU A 58 13.38 -17.17 -12.71
CA GLU A 58 14.66 -17.64 -12.18
C GLU A 58 15.32 -16.63 -11.22
N ARG A 59 14.87 -15.36 -11.28
CA ARG A 59 15.37 -14.30 -10.41
C ARG A 59 15.07 -14.61 -8.93
N LYS A 60 16.05 -14.33 -8.08
CA LYS A 60 15.84 -14.27 -6.63
C LYS A 60 15.14 -12.96 -6.25
N PHE A 61 14.20 -13.04 -5.33
CA PHE A 61 13.46 -11.89 -4.79
C PHE A 61 13.86 -11.62 -3.33
N PRO A 62 15.07 -11.07 -3.07
CA PRO A 62 15.54 -10.77 -1.72
C PRO A 62 14.67 -9.69 -1.09
N ALA A 63 14.59 -9.65 0.24
CA ALA A 63 13.89 -8.65 1.04
C ALA A 63 14.78 -8.22 2.23
N ARG A 64 14.35 -7.22 2.99
CA ARG A 64 15.09 -6.77 4.18
C ARG A 64 15.05 -7.82 5.29
N SER A 65 13.93 -8.54 5.43
CA SER A 65 13.78 -9.62 6.41
C SER A 65 13.72 -11.02 5.76
N ASN A 66 14.21 -12.04 6.47
CA ASN A 66 14.19 -13.45 6.02
C ASN A 66 12.76 -13.98 5.89
N GLU A 67 11.85 -13.47 6.71
CA GLU A 67 10.43 -13.80 6.71
C GLU A 67 9.77 -13.29 5.43
N ALA A 68 10.08 -12.06 5.01
CA ALA A 68 9.59 -11.52 3.76
C ALA A 68 10.16 -12.26 2.54
N VAL A 69 11.42 -12.70 2.59
CA VAL A 69 12.01 -13.58 1.56
C VAL A 69 11.20 -14.88 1.42
N THR A 70 10.91 -15.53 2.55
CA THR A 70 10.15 -16.80 2.56
C THR A 70 8.75 -16.60 2.00
N GLN A 71 8.04 -15.55 2.41
CA GLN A 71 6.69 -15.25 1.92
C GLN A 71 6.66 -14.87 0.44
N ARG A 72 7.60 -14.03 -0.03
CA ARG A 72 7.74 -13.74 -1.46
C ARG A 72 7.89 -15.01 -2.27
N LYS A 73 8.71 -15.96 -1.81
CA LYS A 73 8.90 -17.25 -2.48
C LYS A 73 7.61 -18.04 -2.60
N TRP A 74 6.82 -18.14 -1.54
CA TRP A 74 5.53 -18.86 -1.55
C TRP A 74 4.51 -18.18 -2.46
N ILE A 75 4.28 -16.87 -2.30
CA ILE A 75 3.29 -16.15 -3.10
C ILE A 75 3.68 -16.16 -4.58
N LEU A 76 4.97 -15.91 -4.90
CA LEU A 76 5.43 -15.92 -6.29
C LEU A 76 5.40 -17.32 -6.90
N LYS A 77 5.56 -18.38 -6.11
CA LYS A 77 5.42 -19.75 -6.61
C LYS A 77 4.01 -19.97 -7.18
N ASP A 78 2.96 -19.51 -6.50
CA ASP A 78 1.58 -19.63 -7.00
C ASP A 78 1.38 -18.84 -8.30
N TRP A 79 1.90 -17.61 -8.34
CA TRP A 79 1.90 -16.79 -9.56
C TRP A 79 2.64 -17.48 -10.71
N PHE A 80 3.85 -17.97 -10.47
CA PHE A 80 4.68 -18.59 -11.49
C PHE A 80 4.04 -19.87 -11.99
N ASP A 81 3.60 -20.76 -11.11
CA ASP A 81 2.98 -22.02 -11.51
C ASP A 81 1.68 -21.77 -12.28
N TYR A 82 0.81 -20.86 -11.83
CA TYR A 82 -0.42 -20.56 -12.55
C TYR A 82 -0.16 -19.89 -13.90
N VAL A 83 0.62 -18.81 -13.92
CA VAL A 83 0.84 -17.99 -15.12
C VAL A 83 1.71 -18.69 -16.16
N THR A 84 2.61 -19.61 -15.78
CA THR A 84 3.51 -20.30 -16.73
C THR A 84 3.08 -21.73 -17.08
N LYS A 85 2.42 -22.46 -16.18
CA LYS A 85 2.06 -23.88 -16.39
C LYS A 85 0.55 -24.13 -16.33
N GLY A 86 -0.15 -23.46 -15.43
CA GLY A 86 -1.57 -23.73 -15.14
C GLY A 86 -2.58 -22.97 -16.01
N ASN A 87 -2.12 -22.07 -16.89
CA ASN A 87 -2.96 -21.29 -17.80
C ASN A 87 -2.30 -21.27 -19.18
N ASP A 88 -2.95 -21.84 -20.18
CA ASP A 88 -2.54 -21.87 -21.59
C ASP A 88 -3.16 -20.73 -22.42
N ALA A 89 -4.23 -20.11 -21.93
CA ALA A 89 -4.93 -19.01 -22.59
C ALA A 89 -4.09 -17.72 -22.72
N TYR A 90 -3.06 -17.52 -21.90
CA TYR A 90 -2.23 -16.32 -21.94
C TYR A 90 -1.06 -16.45 -22.92
N SER A 91 -0.92 -15.45 -23.81
CA SER A 91 0.28 -15.29 -24.65
C SER A 91 1.53 -15.03 -23.79
N TRP A 92 2.72 -15.28 -24.31
CA TRP A 92 3.96 -15.03 -23.56
C TRP A 92 4.17 -13.56 -23.25
N ALA A 93 3.78 -12.67 -24.16
CA ALA A 93 3.76 -11.23 -23.90
C ALA A 93 2.84 -10.86 -22.72
N MET A 94 1.65 -11.46 -22.65
CA MET A 94 0.72 -11.26 -21.54
C MET A 94 1.28 -11.80 -20.22
N ARG A 95 1.89 -12.99 -20.23
CA ARG A 95 2.59 -13.55 -19.06
C ARG A 95 3.72 -12.63 -18.58
N LEU A 96 4.50 -12.07 -19.51
CA LEU A 96 5.56 -11.11 -19.20
C LEU A 96 4.99 -9.87 -18.50
N LEU A 97 3.92 -9.28 -19.05
CA LEU A 97 3.28 -8.10 -18.48
C LEU A 97 2.78 -8.36 -17.04
N ILE A 98 2.13 -9.51 -16.83
CA ILE A 98 1.61 -9.92 -15.53
C ILE A 98 2.74 -10.09 -14.52
N LEU A 99 3.73 -10.92 -14.83
CA LEU A 99 4.81 -11.27 -13.90
C LEU A 99 5.72 -10.08 -13.60
N ALA A 100 6.03 -9.26 -14.60
CA ALA A 100 6.77 -8.03 -14.39
C ALA A 100 5.96 -7.03 -13.53
N GLY A 101 4.64 -6.99 -13.70
CA GLY A 101 3.76 -6.14 -12.89
C GLY A 101 3.76 -6.55 -11.41
N VAL A 102 3.48 -7.81 -11.10
CA VAL A 102 3.37 -8.27 -9.70
C VAL A 102 4.71 -8.30 -8.96
N THR A 103 5.83 -8.27 -9.70
CA THR A 103 7.18 -8.23 -9.13
C THR A 103 7.83 -6.85 -9.11
N SER A 104 7.20 -5.81 -9.68
CA SER A 104 7.85 -4.52 -9.94
C SER A 104 8.27 -3.74 -8.69
N GLU A 105 7.59 -3.95 -7.56
CA GLU A 105 7.83 -3.22 -6.31
C GLU A 105 8.78 -3.96 -5.34
N LEU A 106 9.22 -5.17 -5.72
CA LEU A 106 10.03 -6.03 -4.86
C LEU A 106 11.50 -5.63 -4.95
N SER A 107 12.09 -5.27 -3.81
CA SER A 107 13.52 -5.00 -3.70
C SER A 107 14.10 -5.55 -2.40
N GLU A 108 15.42 -5.70 -2.36
CA GLU A 108 16.17 -6.08 -1.15
C GLU A 108 16.02 -5.07 0.01
N LYS A 109 15.66 -3.82 -0.32
CA LYS A 109 15.57 -2.71 0.64
C LYS A 109 14.20 -2.62 1.31
N ASN A 110 13.24 -3.46 0.92
CA ASN A 110 11.88 -3.41 1.44
C ASN A 110 11.34 -4.82 1.76
N ASP A 111 10.30 -4.85 2.59
CA ASP A 111 9.56 -6.08 2.96
C ASP A 111 8.20 -6.15 2.25
N THR A 112 8.03 -5.39 1.15
CA THR A 112 6.81 -5.41 0.33
C THR A 112 6.49 -6.82 -0.14
N LEU A 113 5.26 -7.27 0.00
CA LEU A 113 4.83 -8.56 -0.55
C LEU A 113 4.13 -8.36 -1.91
N PRO A 114 4.31 -9.30 -2.86
CA PRO A 114 3.47 -9.35 -4.06
C PRO A 114 2.01 -9.58 -3.65
N PRO A 115 1.04 -9.13 -4.46
CA PRO A 115 -0.37 -9.35 -4.15
C PRO A 115 -0.73 -10.85 -4.25
N MET A 116 -1.72 -11.29 -3.46
CA MET A 116 -2.20 -12.68 -3.52
C MET A 116 -2.84 -12.98 -4.88
N LEU A 117 -2.66 -14.21 -5.38
CA LEU A 117 -3.25 -14.64 -6.65
C LEU A 117 -4.73 -15.01 -6.46
N SER A 118 -5.59 -14.39 -7.27
CA SER A 118 -6.97 -14.82 -7.49
C SER A 118 -7.16 -14.99 -9.00
N LYS A 119 -7.41 -16.24 -9.42
CA LYS A 119 -7.48 -16.63 -10.83
C LYS A 119 -8.57 -15.86 -11.59
N GLY A 120 -9.75 -15.71 -10.98
CA GLY A 120 -10.87 -14.97 -11.56
C GLY A 120 -10.59 -13.47 -11.68
N VAL A 121 -10.08 -12.85 -10.61
CA VAL A 121 -9.69 -11.43 -10.61
C VAL A 121 -8.61 -11.15 -11.66
N LEU A 122 -7.64 -12.06 -11.80
CA LEU A 122 -6.59 -11.94 -12.80
C LEU A 122 -7.17 -11.99 -14.23
N ALA A 123 -8.04 -12.96 -14.51
CA ALA A 123 -8.69 -13.09 -15.82
C ALA A 123 -9.47 -11.81 -16.18
N ASP A 124 -10.28 -11.30 -15.25
CA ASP A 124 -11.02 -10.06 -15.39
C ASP A 124 -10.12 -8.85 -15.64
N THR A 125 -9.02 -8.74 -14.88
CA THR A 125 -8.07 -7.63 -14.98
C THR A 125 -7.41 -7.62 -16.35
N VAL A 126 -6.96 -8.78 -16.82
CA VAL A 126 -6.29 -8.93 -18.12
C VAL A 126 -7.27 -8.67 -19.26
N PHE A 127 -8.50 -9.20 -19.17
CA PHE A 127 -9.52 -9.00 -20.19
C PHE A 127 -9.88 -7.52 -20.37
N ARG A 128 -10.14 -6.82 -19.25
CA ARG A 128 -10.45 -5.38 -19.27
C ARG A 128 -9.27 -4.57 -19.79
N LEU A 129 -8.07 -4.82 -19.28
CA LEU A 129 -6.87 -4.11 -19.71
C LEU A 129 -6.60 -4.31 -21.21
N ASN A 130 -6.72 -5.53 -21.73
CA ASN A 130 -6.53 -5.78 -23.15
C ASN A 130 -7.55 -5.02 -24.00
N SER A 131 -8.82 -5.02 -23.58
CA SER A 131 -9.88 -4.29 -24.28
C SER A 131 -9.62 -2.78 -24.30
N GLU A 132 -9.20 -2.21 -23.17
CA GLU A 132 -8.82 -0.79 -23.07
C GLU A 132 -7.62 -0.46 -23.96
N LEU A 133 -6.59 -1.30 -23.99
CA LEU A 133 -5.40 -1.09 -24.83
C LEU A 133 -5.66 -1.31 -26.32
N GLN A 134 -6.72 -2.04 -26.70
CA GLN A 134 -7.16 -2.12 -28.09
C GLN A 134 -7.83 -0.80 -28.52
N ALA A 135 -8.59 -0.17 -27.63
CA ALA A 135 -9.24 1.12 -27.88
C ALA A 135 -8.27 2.31 -27.78
N GLU A 136 -7.36 2.28 -26.80
CA GLU A 136 -6.38 3.33 -26.52
C GLU A 136 -4.99 2.72 -26.32
N PRO A 137 -4.25 2.41 -27.41
CA PRO A 137 -2.97 1.70 -27.34
C PRO A 137 -1.87 2.36 -26.53
N LYS A 138 -1.96 3.68 -26.32
CA LYS A 138 -0.98 4.49 -25.58
C LYS A 138 -1.42 4.81 -24.14
N LYS A 139 -2.51 4.20 -23.66
CA LYS A 139 -2.99 4.40 -22.30
C LYS A 139 -1.90 4.05 -21.28
N ASP A 140 -1.63 4.95 -20.35
CA ASP A 140 -0.71 4.66 -19.25
C ASP A 140 -1.38 3.75 -18.21
N PHE A 141 -0.62 2.79 -17.68
CA PHE A 141 -1.14 1.85 -16.70
C PHE A 141 -0.05 1.19 -15.83
N SER A 142 -0.45 0.86 -14.59
CA SER A 142 0.29 -0.04 -13.71
C SER A 142 -0.52 -1.32 -13.49
N PHE A 143 -0.06 -2.43 -14.06
CA PHE A 143 -0.71 -3.73 -13.90
C PHE A 143 -0.88 -4.11 -12.43
N ASN A 144 0.16 -3.91 -11.60
CA ASN A 144 0.12 -4.20 -10.17
C ASN A 144 -0.99 -3.41 -9.45
N LYS A 145 -1.10 -2.11 -9.76
CA LYS A 145 -2.11 -1.24 -9.17
C LYS A 145 -3.53 -1.65 -9.58
N LEU A 146 -3.73 -1.92 -10.88
CA LEU A 146 -5.02 -2.39 -11.40
C LEU A 146 -5.44 -3.71 -10.74
N TYR A 147 -4.54 -4.68 -10.69
CA TYR A 147 -4.81 -5.98 -10.09
C TYR A 147 -5.10 -5.88 -8.58
N LYS A 148 -4.29 -5.13 -7.82
CA LYS A 148 -4.52 -4.91 -6.38
C LYS A 148 -5.89 -4.28 -6.10
N ASN A 149 -6.30 -3.32 -6.93
CA ASN A 149 -7.62 -2.67 -6.79
C ASN A 149 -8.76 -3.66 -7.08
N ASN A 150 -8.66 -4.41 -8.18
CA ASN A 150 -9.68 -5.40 -8.54
C ASN A 150 -9.77 -6.53 -7.49
N LEU A 151 -8.63 -6.99 -6.96
CA LEU A 151 -8.59 -7.99 -5.90
C LEU A 151 -9.30 -7.48 -4.64
N ARG A 152 -9.01 -6.23 -4.24
CA ARG A 152 -9.70 -5.61 -3.10
C ARG A 152 -11.21 -5.48 -3.36
N SER A 153 -11.62 -5.04 -4.55
CA SER A 153 -13.04 -4.93 -4.95
C SER A 153 -13.76 -6.26 -4.75
N HIS A 154 -13.16 -7.32 -5.29
CA HIS A 154 -13.69 -8.67 -5.24
C HIS A 154 -13.83 -9.17 -3.79
N LEU A 155 -12.81 -8.99 -2.95
CA LEU A 155 -12.85 -9.40 -1.54
C LEU A 155 -13.88 -8.65 -0.70
N LEU A 156 -14.29 -7.47 -1.14
CA LEU A 156 -15.26 -6.63 -0.46
C LEU A 156 -16.70 -6.83 -0.96
N ASN A 157 -16.90 -7.72 -1.94
CA ASN A 157 -18.14 -7.89 -2.71
C ASN A 157 -18.66 -6.54 -3.26
N ASP A 158 -17.72 -5.66 -3.63
CA ASP A 158 -18.02 -4.35 -4.17
C ASP A 158 -17.97 -4.41 -5.69
N THR A 159 -19.07 -4.07 -6.36
CA THR A 159 -19.13 -3.99 -7.82
C THR A 159 -18.38 -2.76 -8.36
N ASN A 160 -17.97 -1.82 -7.50
CA ASN A 160 -17.28 -0.57 -7.84
C ASN A 160 -15.85 -0.52 -7.26
N THR A 161 -14.83 -0.83 -8.06
CA THR A 161 -13.37 -0.56 -7.85
C THR A 161 -12.72 -0.83 -6.47
N GLY A 162 -13.45 -1.29 -5.46
CA GLY A 162 -12.99 -1.55 -4.09
C GLY A 162 -12.62 -0.28 -3.32
N THR A 163 -12.90 0.90 -3.88
CA THR A 163 -12.47 2.22 -3.38
C THR A 163 -13.55 2.96 -2.60
N ASN A 164 -14.79 2.47 -2.59
CA ASN A 164 -15.93 3.23 -2.06
C ASN A 164 -16.49 2.63 -0.76
N LYS A 165 -15.95 1.49 -0.30
CA LYS A 165 -16.42 0.84 0.92
C LYS A 165 -15.93 1.57 2.17
N THR A 166 -16.87 2.09 2.95
CA THR A 166 -16.65 2.59 4.31
C THR A 166 -17.45 1.74 5.29
N GLY A 167 -16.78 1.19 6.30
CA GLY A 167 -17.41 0.31 7.29
C GLY A 167 -16.52 -0.86 7.73
N TRP A 168 -17.06 -1.67 8.64
CA TRP A 168 -16.39 -2.82 9.22
C TRP A 168 -16.43 -4.04 8.30
N VAL A 169 -15.31 -4.75 8.24
CA VAL A 169 -15.17 -6.05 7.57
C VAL A 169 -14.73 -7.06 8.61
N VAL A 170 -15.59 -8.06 8.87
CA VAL A 170 -15.28 -9.20 9.73
C VAL A 170 -14.57 -10.27 8.89
N ILE A 171 -13.42 -10.73 9.38
CA ILE A 171 -12.64 -11.81 8.78
C ILE A 171 -12.63 -12.98 9.79
N PRO A 172 -13.37 -14.05 9.50
CA PRO A 172 -13.52 -15.17 10.43
C PRO A 172 -12.20 -15.92 10.66
N SER A 173 -12.03 -16.38 11.89
CA SER A 173 -10.96 -17.25 12.36
C SER A 173 -11.06 -18.67 11.82
N LYS A 174 -10.00 -19.45 12.06
CA LYS A 174 -9.98 -20.90 11.82
C LYS A 174 -11.10 -21.63 12.54
N LYS A 175 -11.44 -21.19 13.76
CA LYS A 175 -12.51 -21.79 14.56
C LYS A 175 -13.89 -21.50 13.96
N ASN A 176 -14.11 -20.27 13.49
CA ASN A 176 -15.42 -19.83 13.01
C ASN A 176 -15.68 -20.15 11.52
N ASN A 177 -14.64 -20.35 10.71
CA ASN A 177 -14.76 -20.75 9.30
C ASN A 177 -13.53 -21.58 8.86
N PRO A 178 -13.43 -22.85 9.30
CA PRO A 178 -12.26 -23.69 9.02
C PRO A 178 -12.08 -23.98 7.53
N ASP A 179 -13.17 -24.21 6.80
CA ASP A 179 -13.14 -24.59 5.38
C ASP A 179 -12.59 -23.48 4.48
N ASN A 180 -12.72 -22.21 4.89
CA ASN A 180 -12.21 -21.06 4.15
C ASN A 180 -11.04 -20.37 4.86
N PHE A 181 -10.34 -21.06 5.77
CA PHE A 181 -9.30 -20.45 6.60
C PHE A 181 -8.19 -19.80 5.75
N GLU A 182 -7.64 -20.50 4.76
CA GLU A 182 -6.61 -19.96 3.87
C GLU A 182 -7.09 -18.71 3.10
N ALA A 183 -8.33 -18.73 2.60
CA ALA A 183 -8.93 -17.58 1.94
C ALA A 183 -9.13 -16.39 2.89
N ASN A 184 -9.45 -16.64 4.17
CA ASN A 184 -9.56 -15.60 5.19
C ASN A 184 -8.18 -15.00 5.54
N VAL A 185 -7.13 -15.82 5.61
CA VAL A 185 -5.74 -15.37 5.76
C VAL A 185 -5.35 -14.44 4.61
N ASP A 186 -5.64 -14.81 3.37
CA ASP A 186 -5.35 -14.00 2.20
C ASP A 186 -6.16 -12.69 2.17
N LYS A 187 -7.42 -12.76 2.60
CA LYS A 187 -8.28 -11.58 2.77
C LYS A 187 -7.68 -10.62 3.80
N LEU A 188 -7.22 -11.12 4.95
CA LEU A 188 -6.58 -10.29 5.98
C LEU A 188 -5.28 -9.68 5.49
N LYS A 189 -4.39 -10.44 4.84
CA LYS A 189 -3.17 -9.91 4.21
C LYS A 189 -3.49 -8.80 3.21
N THR A 190 -4.54 -8.98 2.40
CA THR A 190 -4.92 -8.00 1.38
C THR A 190 -5.48 -6.71 2.00
N LEU A 191 -6.34 -6.84 3.01
CA LEU A 191 -7.01 -5.73 3.68
C LEU A 191 -6.19 -5.09 4.80
N SER A 192 -5.04 -5.66 5.19
CA SER A 192 -4.16 -5.07 6.20
C SER A 192 -3.44 -3.83 5.67
N TYR A 193 -3.26 -2.84 6.54
CA TYR A 193 -2.42 -1.68 6.26
C TYR A 193 -0.94 -2.07 6.20
N LYS A 194 -0.11 -1.28 5.50
CA LYS A 194 1.30 -1.62 5.21
C LYS A 194 2.20 -1.78 6.44
N THR A 195 1.86 -1.14 7.55
CA THR A 195 2.63 -1.20 8.81
C THR A 195 2.20 -2.33 9.73
N TRP A 196 1.05 -2.96 9.46
CA TRP A 196 0.53 -4.05 10.30
C TRP A 196 1.27 -5.35 9.98
N CYS A 197 1.62 -6.10 11.01
CA CYS A 197 2.26 -7.41 10.87
C CYS A 197 1.36 -8.45 10.18
N THR A 198 0.04 -8.25 10.21
CA THR A 198 -0.96 -9.03 9.46
C THR A 198 -0.89 -8.78 7.95
N LYS A 199 -0.14 -7.77 7.49
CA LYS A 199 0.18 -7.62 6.06
C LYS A 199 1.01 -8.76 5.53
N SER A 200 1.72 -9.45 6.42
CA SER A 200 2.65 -10.51 6.11
C SER A 200 2.40 -11.75 6.96
N PHE A 201 3.23 -12.02 7.98
CA PHE A 201 3.28 -13.32 8.66
C PHE A 201 2.23 -13.50 9.76
N ASN A 202 1.73 -12.43 10.38
CA ASN A 202 0.83 -12.56 11.53
C ASN A 202 -0.65 -12.76 11.16
N ALA A 203 -1.02 -12.75 9.87
CA ALA A 203 -2.40 -13.00 9.48
C ALA A 203 -2.90 -14.40 9.90
N GLU A 204 -2.11 -15.44 9.63
CA GLU A 204 -2.45 -16.81 9.95
C GLU A 204 -2.43 -17.10 11.47
N PRO A 205 -1.37 -16.74 12.22
CA PRO A 205 -1.38 -16.86 13.68
C PRO A 205 -2.57 -16.14 14.33
N TYR A 206 -2.87 -14.90 13.91
CA TYR A 206 -3.95 -14.13 14.54
C TYR A 206 -5.31 -14.74 14.24
N LEU A 207 -5.57 -15.15 12.99
CA LEU A 207 -6.81 -15.84 12.64
C LEU A 207 -6.91 -17.26 13.22
N SER A 208 -5.81 -17.84 13.72
CA SER A 208 -5.86 -19.10 14.47
C SER A 208 -6.37 -18.91 15.91
N GLU A 209 -6.19 -17.71 16.48
CA GLU A 209 -6.58 -17.37 17.86
C GLU A 209 -7.97 -16.73 17.97
N GLY A 210 -8.40 -16.00 16.93
CA GLY A 210 -9.69 -15.32 16.93
C GLY A 210 -9.96 -14.56 15.64
N ASP A 211 -11.18 -14.04 15.50
CA ASP A 211 -11.56 -13.27 14.32
C ASP A 211 -10.70 -11.99 14.23
N PHE A 212 -10.68 -11.38 13.04
CA PHE A 212 -10.04 -10.08 12.85
C PHE A 212 -11.01 -9.12 12.17
N HIS A 213 -11.23 -7.94 12.77
CA HIS A 213 -12.11 -6.94 12.20
C HIS A 213 -11.28 -5.78 11.65
N VAL A 214 -11.61 -5.33 10.44
CA VAL A 214 -10.94 -4.19 9.78
C VAL A 214 -11.96 -3.10 9.51
N TYR A 215 -11.73 -1.90 10.02
CA TYR A 215 -12.49 -0.73 9.58
C TYR A 215 -11.85 -0.14 8.33
N LEU A 216 -12.67 -0.02 7.28
CA LEU A 216 -12.29 0.62 6.03
C LEU A 216 -12.93 2.01 5.94
N GLU A 217 -12.19 2.95 5.39
CA GLU A 217 -12.69 4.25 4.96
C GLU A 217 -12.25 4.44 3.50
N ASN A 218 -13.22 4.58 2.59
CA ASN A 218 -12.96 4.64 1.15
C ASN A 218 -12.05 3.49 0.66
N GLY A 219 -12.37 2.28 1.12
CA GLY A 219 -11.64 1.06 0.81
C GLY A 219 -10.22 0.98 1.40
N GLN A 220 -9.79 1.95 2.21
CA GLN A 220 -8.48 1.92 2.86
C GLN A 220 -8.61 1.50 4.32
N PRO A 221 -7.76 0.58 4.81
CA PRO A 221 -7.79 0.18 6.21
C PRO A 221 -7.30 1.28 7.14
N LYS A 222 -8.08 1.54 8.18
CA LYS A 222 -7.82 2.60 9.17
C LYS A 222 -7.69 2.06 10.59
N LEU A 223 -8.47 1.03 10.94
CA LEU A 223 -8.35 0.30 12.20
C LEU A 223 -8.32 -1.21 11.95
N GLY A 224 -7.49 -1.91 12.70
CA GLY A 224 -7.52 -3.36 12.86
C GLY A 224 -7.85 -3.72 14.30
N VAL A 225 -8.72 -4.70 14.49
CA VAL A 225 -9.15 -5.19 15.81
C VAL A 225 -8.91 -6.69 15.85
N ARG A 226 -7.96 -7.12 16.69
CA ARG A 226 -7.61 -8.53 16.88
C ARG A 226 -8.41 -9.12 18.01
N PHE A 227 -8.91 -10.34 17.81
CA PHE A 227 -9.56 -11.11 18.85
C PHE A 227 -8.69 -12.28 19.30
N VAL A 228 -8.77 -12.59 20.59
CA VAL A 228 -8.22 -13.81 21.20
C VAL A 228 -9.28 -14.36 22.13
N ASP A 229 -9.63 -15.64 21.99
CA ASP A 229 -10.66 -16.30 22.80
C ASP A 229 -12.01 -15.57 22.84
N GLY A 230 -12.37 -14.89 21.75
CA GLY A 230 -13.65 -14.17 21.60
C GLY A 230 -13.68 -12.76 22.21
N ALA A 231 -12.60 -12.29 22.84
CA ALA A 231 -12.47 -10.92 23.33
C ALA A 231 -11.49 -10.12 22.46
N VAL A 232 -11.71 -8.80 22.37
CA VAL A 232 -10.78 -7.87 21.74
C VAL A 232 -9.49 -7.86 22.55
N LYS A 233 -8.39 -8.19 21.89
CA LYS A 233 -7.04 -8.24 22.46
C LYS A 233 -6.26 -6.95 22.21
N GLU A 234 -6.47 -6.35 21.04
CA GLU A 234 -5.64 -5.29 20.52
C GLU A 234 -6.38 -4.50 19.43
N ILE A 235 -6.22 -3.18 19.43
CA ILE A 235 -6.82 -2.23 18.50
C ILE A 235 -5.70 -1.36 17.91
N GLN A 236 -5.46 -1.48 16.61
CA GLN A 236 -4.37 -0.79 15.94
C GLN A 236 -4.84 0.20 14.88
N GLY A 237 -4.31 1.42 14.94
CA GLY A 237 -4.34 2.38 13.83
C GLY A 237 -3.26 2.12 12.78
N VAL A 238 -3.24 2.95 11.73
CA VAL A 238 -2.26 2.88 10.64
C VAL A 238 -0.79 3.04 11.07
N LEU A 239 -0.54 3.59 12.25
CA LEU A 239 0.82 3.78 12.78
C LEU A 239 1.37 2.55 13.49
N ASN A 240 0.53 1.56 13.84
CA ASN A 240 0.93 0.36 14.57
C ASN A 240 1.75 0.68 15.85
N ASN A 241 1.21 1.56 16.69
CA ASN A 241 1.87 2.07 17.89
C ASN A 241 1.10 1.76 19.19
N GLY A 242 0.17 0.79 19.15
CA GLY A 242 -0.67 0.41 20.30
C GLY A 242 -1.64 1.50 20.76
N LYS A 243 -2.03 2.41 19.86
CA LYS A 243 -2.97 3.48 20.14
C LYS A 243 -4.09 3.50 19.12
N ILE A 244 -5.29 3.81 19.62
CA ILE A 244 -6.46 4.11 18.79
C ILE A 244 -6.34 5.58 18.33
N PRO A 245 -6.28 5.86 17.03
CA PRO A 245 -6.34 7.23 16.54
C PRO A 245 -7.66 7.88 16.94
N LEU A 246 -7.62 9.11 17.46
CA LEU A 246 -8.78 9.75 18.09
C LEU A 246 -9.94 9.95 17.10
N ASN A 247 -9.64 10.26 15.84
CA ASN A 247 -10.63 10.39 14.78
C ASN A 247 -11.41 9.08 14.48
N TYR A 248 -10.89 7.92 14.89
CA TYR A 248 -11.58 6.63 14.73
C TYR A 248 -12.03 6.02 16.07
N PHE A 249 -11.77 6.67 17.21
CA PHE A 249 -12.13 6.14 18.53
C PHE A 249 -13.66 6.00 18.69
N GLU A 250 -14.43 7.03 18.34
CA GLU A 250 -15.90 6.99 18.44
C GLU A 250 -16.51 5.94 17.50
N ILE A 251 -15.91 5.73 16.33
CA ILE A 251 -16.31 4.69 15.37
C ILE A 251 -16.12 3.30 15.98
N PHE A 252 -14.99 3.07 16.64
CA PHE A 252 -14.74 1.82 17.36
C PHE A 252 -15.70 1.64 18.54
N GLU A 253 -15.88 2.66 19.39
CA GLU A 253 -16.76 2.56 20.57
C GLU A 253 -18.22 2.28 20.19
N LYS A 254 -18.71 2.91 19.12
CA LYS A 254 -20.03 2.63 18.57
C LYS A 254 -20.13 1.17 18.11
N TYR A 255 -19.18 0.71 17.30
CA TYR A 255 -19.15 -0.67 16.80
C TYR A 255 -19.07 -1.69 17.93
N ARG A 256 -18.22 -1.44 18.94
CA ARG A 256 -18.05 -2.27 20.13
C ARG A 256 -19.37 -2.45 20.88
N LYS A 257 -20.09 -1.36 21.13
CA LYS A 257 -21.38 -1.37 21.84
C LYS A 257 -22.47 -2.07 21.02
N GLU A 258 -22.59 -1.75 19.74
CA GLU A 258 -23.60 -2.35 18.85
C GLU A 258 -23.43 -3.86 18.68
N ASN A 259 -22.18 -4.35 18.73
CA ASN A 259 -21.87 -5.78 18.55
C ASN A 259 -21.56 -6.50 19.86
N ASN A 260 -21.77 -5.86 21.02
CA ASN A 260 -21.50 -6.41 22.36
C ASN A 260 -20.09 -7.01 22.52
N LEU A 261 -19.09 -6.38 21.89
CA LEU A 261 -17.72 -6.88 21.90
C LEU A 261 -17.12 -6.73 23.31
N GLN A 262 -16.58 -7.83 23.83
CA GLN A 262 -15.85 -7.85 25.09
C GLN A 262 -14.42 -7.37 24.88
N LEU A 263 -13.92 -6.55 25.80
CA LEU A 263 -12.51 -6.15 25.84
C LEU A 263 -11.78 -7.05 26.82
N ASN A 264 -10.54 -7.39 26.51
CA ASN A 264 -9.64 -7.90 27.55
C ASN A 264 -8.88 -6.73 28.22
N GLN A 265 -8.09 -7.05 29.23
CA GLN A 265 -7.35 -6.06 30.01
C GLN A 265 -6.40 -5.18 29.18
N ASP A 266 -5.86 -5.67 28.06
CA ASP A 266 -4.96 -4.86 27.22
C ASP A 266 -5.74 -3.91 26.33
N ALA A 267 -6.83 -4.38 25.71
CA ALA A 267 -7.72 -3.52 24.94
C ALA A 267 -8.45 -2.49 25.83
N GLU A 268 -8.76 -2.83 27.09
CA GLU A 268 -9.28 -1.87 28.08
C GLU A 268 -8.31 -0.71 28.30
N LYS A 269 -7.01 -0.99 28.45
CA LYS A 269 -5.99 0.07 28.59
C LYS A 269 -5.90 0.95 27.35
N GLU A 270 -6.01 0.38 26.15
CA GLU A 270 -6.01 1.15 24.90
C GLU A 270 -7.22 2.08 24.79
N VAL A 271 -8.40 1.59 25.20
CA VAL A 271 -9.63 2.39 25.27
C VAL A 271 -9.53 3.48 26.33
N ASP A 272 -9.06 3.17 27.54
CA ASP A 272 -8.86 4.15 28.61
C ASP A 272 -7.88 5.23 28.18
N TYR A 273 -6.77 4.84 27.53
CA TYR A 273 -5.82 5.79 26.97
C TYR A 273 -6.49 6.72 25.94
N ALA A 274 -7.29 6.17 25.01
CA ALA A 274 -8.00 6.97 24.02
C ALA A 274 -8.99 7.95 24.66
N ILE A 275 -9.71 7.55 25.72
CA ILE A 275 -10.61 8.43 26.48
C ILE A 275 -9.83 9.60 27.11
N GLN A 276 -8.69 9.34 27.76
CA GLN A 276 -7.88 10.39 28.36
C GLN A 276 -7.28 11.31 27.29
N SER A 277 -6.84 10.73 26.18
CA SER A 277 -6.32 11.46 25.03
C SER A 277 -7.36 12.39 24.41
N GLN A 278 -8.61 11.94 24.28
CA GLN A 278 -9.72 12.75 23.80
C GLN A 278 -10.01 13.94 24.73
N LYS A 279 -10.12 13.70 26.04
CA LYS A 279 -10.30 14.77 27.04
C LYS A 279 -9.15 15.79 27.02
N GLY A 280 -7.91 15.31 26.90
CA GLY A 280 -6.73 16.17 26.78
C GLY A 280 -6.77 17.02 25.51
N ALA A 281 -7.12 16.42 24.37
CA ALA A 281 -7.25 17.13 23.10
C ALA A 281 -8.35 18.20 23.14
N GLU A 282 -9.51 17.89 23.73
CA GLU A 282 -10.62 18.84 23.93
C GLU A 282 -10.21 20.02 24.82
N GLY A 283 -9.48 19.77 25.91
CA GLY A 283 -8.94 20.82 26.77
C GLY A 283 -8.00 21.75 26.01
N ILE A 284 -7.06 21.20 25.23
CA ILE A 284 -6.12 21.98 24.42
C ILE A 284 -6.88 22.78 23.35
N LYS A 285 -7.84 22.18 22.64
CA LYS A 285 -8.65 22.89 21.62
C LYS A 285 -9.42 24.05 22.22
N LYS A 286 -9.94 23.90 23.44
CA LYS A 286 -10.62 24.99 24.14
C LYS A 286 -9.68 26.15 24.48
N GLU A 287 -8.44 25.86 24.86
CA GLU A 287 -7.46 26.87 25.24
C GLU A 287 -6.77 27.53 24.03
N LEU A 288 -6.62 26.81 22.93
CA LEU A 288 -5.94 27.25 21.72
C LEU A 288 -6.87 27.58 20.54
N GLY A 289 -8.20 27.46 20.68
CA GLY A 289 -9.16 27.59 19.56
C GLY A 289 -8.91 28.81 18.67
N ASP A 290 -8.85 30.00 19.26
CA ASP A 290 -8.54 31.25 18.56
C ASP A 290 -7.18 31.24 17.85
N ALA A 291 -6.17 30.67 18.49
CA ALA A 291 -4.81 30.62 17.93
C ALA A 291 -4.73 29.65 16.75
N ILE A 292 -5.45 28.53 16.82
CA ILE A 292 -5.54 27.54 15.75
C ILE A 292 -6.27 28.16 14.55
N GLU A 293 -7.43 28.79 14.78
CA GLU A 293 -8.23 29.43 13.72
C GLU A 293 -7.48 30.57 13.02
N LYS A 294 -6.74 31.39 13.79
CA LYS A 294 -6.00 32.54 13.27
C LYS A 294 -4.58 32.19 12.80
N HIS A 295 -4.20 30.91 12.81
CA HIS A 295 -2.84 30.46 12.50
C HIS A 295 -1.75 31.21 13.32
N ASP A 296 -2.02 31.50 14.60
CA ASP A 296 -1.09 32.16 15.52
C ASP A 296 -0.04 31.16 16.04
N MET A 297 1.00 30.96 15.22
CA MET A 297 2.09 30.03 15.49
C MET A 297 2.84 30.36 16.78
N LYS A 298 2.99 31.66 17.10
CA LYS A 298 3.67 32.10 18.33
C LYS A 298 2.93 31.59 19.55
N ARG A 299 1.61 31.81 19.61
CA ARG A 299 0.78 31.35 20.73
C ARG A 299 0.79 29.82 20.86
N ILE A 300 0.75 29.11 19.74
CA ILE A 300 0.84 27.64 19.72
C ILE A 300 2.19 27.16 20.28
N PHE A 301 3.30 27.74 19.84
CA PHE A 301 4.63 27.41 20.34
C PHE A 301 4.81 27.72 21.84
N GLU A 302 4.30 28.87 22.30
CA GLU A 302 4.33 29.25 23.71
C GLU A 302 3.57 28.25 24.57
N TYR A 303 2.38 27.83 24.12
CA TYR A 303 1.55 26.86 24.83
C TYR A 303 2.26 25.53 25.06
N PHE A 304 2.94 25.02 24.03
CA PHE A 304 3.71 23.78 24.15
C PHE A 304 5.09 23.97 24.79
N GLY A 305 5.39 25.17 25.30
CA GLY A 305 6.62 25.49 26.03
C GLY A 305 7.86 25.51 25.14
N MET A 306 7.69 25.83 23.86
CA MET A 306 8.77 25.87 22.86
C MET A 306 9.54 27.19 22.86
N LYS A 307 9.07 28.22 23.58
CA LYS A 307 9.74 29.53 23.74
C LYS A 307 10.15 30.15 22.39
N PRO A 308 9.18 30.57 21.56
CA PRO A 308 9.48 31.17 20.27
C PRO A 308 10.10 32.56 20.42
N GLU A 309 11.15 32.83 19.65
CA GLU A 309 11.73 34.15 19.47
C GLU A 309 11.64 34.53 17.98
N GLU A 310 11.50 35.81 17.68
CA GLU A 310 11.48 36.29 16.29
C GLU A 310 12.86 36.05 15.64
N GLY A 311 12.84 35.41 14.48
CA GLY A 311 13.98 35.16 13.63
C GLY A 311 13.85 35.87 12.27
N PRO A 312 14.75 35.56 11.33
CA PRO A 312 14.70 36.11 9.98
C PRO A 312 13.38 35.79 9.26
N ASP A 313 13.00 36.67 8.33
CA ASP A 313 11.87 36.49 7.41
C ASP A 313 10.51 36.23 8.09
N GLY A 314 10.34 36.74 9.32
CA GLY A 314 9.10 36.55 10.11
C GLY A 314 8.92 35.13 10.65
N LYS A 315 9.96 34.29 10.60
CA LYS A 315 9.97 32.93 11.16
C LYS A 315 10.43 32.93 12.62
N PHE A 316 10.23 31.81 13.30
CA PHE A 316 10.57 31.65 14.71
C PHE A 316 11.84 30.84 14.94
N ILE A 317 12.63 31.27 15.90
CA ILE A 317 13.67 30.44 16.53
C ILE A 317 13.06 29.85 17.79
N ILE A 318 12.94 28.53 17.86
CA ILE A 318 12.36 27.84 19.02
C ILE A 318 13.41 27.10 19.83
N SER A 319 13.17 26.95 21.13
CA SER A 319 14.09 26.24 22.02
C SER A 319 14.17 24.72 21.73
N ARG A 320 13.03 24.10 21.40
CA ARG A 320 12.86 22.68 21.08
C ARG A 320 11.53 22.47 20.38
N TYR A 321 11.40 21.38 19.63
CA TYR A 321 10.12 20.96 19.07
C TYR A 321 9.49 19.87 19.94
N LYS A 322 8.22 20.06 20.30
CA LYS A 322 7.47 19.16 21.21
C LYS A 322 6.14 18.77 20.58
N VAL A 323 5.70 17.54 20.77
CA VAL A 323 4.37 17.07 20.37
C VAL A 323 3.48 16.98 21.63
N PRO A 324 2.16 17.20 21.55
CA PRO A 324 1.28 16.99 22.68
C PRO A 324 1.38 15.55 23.20
N ALA A 325 1.42 15.38 24.52
CA ALA A 325 1.57 14.04 25.11
C ALA A 325 0.31 13.17 24.89
N CYS A 326 -0.86 13.81 24.80
CA CYS A 326 -2.16 13.17 24.69
C CYS A 326 -2.56 12.84 23.24
N CYS A 327 -2.10 13.59 22.23
CA CYS A 327 -2.62 13.49 20.87
C CYS A 327 -1.63 14.05 19.83
N SER A 328 -1.94 13.86 18.55
CA SER A 328 -1.19 14.50 17.46
C SER A 328 -1.65 15.95 17.23
N TYR A 329 -0.87 16.73 16.48
CA TYR A 329 -1.30 18.06 16.02
C TYR A 329 -2.54 17.99 15.14
N ALA A 330 -2.64 16.97 14.28
CA ALA A 330 -3.80 16.76 13.43
C ALA A 330 -5.08 16.55 14.24
N ASP A 331 -5.00 15.83 15.36
CA ASP A 331 -6.14 15.65 16.27
C ASP A 331 -6.62 16.97 16.87
N LEU A 332 -5.73 17.96 17.00
CA LEU A 332 -6.03 19.31 17.46
C LEU A 332 -6.57 20.24 16.35
N GLY A 333 -6.49 19.83 15.08
CA GLY A 333 -6.77 20.69 13.93
C GLY A 333 -5.60 21.60 13.56
N ILE A 334 -4.39 21.28 14.02
CA ILE A 334 -3.17 22.03 13.73
C ILE A 334 -2.41 21.34 12.59
N ASN A 335 -2.05 22.12 11.57
CA ASN A 335 -1.20 21.66 10.48
C ASN A 335 0.28 21.67 10.92
N ASP A 336 0.85 20.49 11.13
CA ASP A 336 2.24 20.35 11.60
C ASP A 336 3.27 20.82 10.56
N ALA A 337 2.99 20.67 9.27
CA ALA A 337 3.85 21.18 8.21
C ALA A 337 3.88 22.72 8.19
N GLU A 338 2.77 23.39 8.47
CA GLU A 338 2.72 24.86 8.63
C GLU A 338 3.49 25.32 9.86
N LEU A 339 3.35 24.62 10.98
CA LEU A 339 4.17 24.88 12.17
C LEU A 339 5.66 24.80 11.80
N PHE A 340 6.09 23.74 11.12
CA PHE A 340 7.49 23.60 10.70
C PHE A 340 7.95 24.68 9.72
N LYS A 341 7.12 25.07 8.74
CA LYS A 341 7.45 26.15 7.79
C LYS A 341 7.66 27.49 8.49
N SER A 342 6.99 27.72 9.62
CA SER A 342 7.16 28.92 10.43
C SER A 342 8.44 28.92 11.28
N ILE A 343 9.19 27.82 11.33
CA ILE A 343 10.44 27.70 12.11
C ILE A 343 11.63 28.03 11.21
N TYR A 344 12.50 28.93 11.69
CA TYR A 344 13.81 29.20 11.10
C TYR A 344 14.87 28.22 11.63
N SER A 345 14.93 28.03 12.95
CA SER A 345 15.87 27.09 13.58
C SER A 345 15.37 26.58 14.93
N ILE A 346 15.91 25.44 15.35
CA ILE A 346 15.64 24.81 16.64
C ILE A 346 16.95 24.78 17.43
N ARG A 347 16.99 25.46 18.59
CA ARG A 347 18.24 25.64 19.36
C ARG A 347 18.81 24.34 19.92
N THR A 348 17.95 23.39 20.26
CA THR A 348 18.37 22.09 20.76
C THR A 348 18.19 21.02 19.67
N LYS A 349 19.04 20.00 19.70
CA LYS A 349 18.88 18.80 18.85
C LYS A 349 17.69 17.91 19.27
N SER A 350 16.89 18.33 20.25
CA SER A 350 15.74 17.58 20.73
C SER A 350 14.51 17.95 19.91
N VAL A 351 14.22 17.10 18.94
CA VAL A 351 12.99 17.13 18.15
C VAL A 351 12.19 15.89 18.53
N ASP A 352 11.00 16.10 19.08
CA ASP A 352 10.04 15.00 19.25
C ASP A 352 9.36 14.73 17.91
N CYS A 353 9.61 13.54 17.34
CA CYS A 353 9.10 13.15 16.04
C CYS A 353 7.88 12.23 16.10
N LYS A 354 7.28 12.08 17.27
CA LYS A 354 6.15 11.19 17.47
C LYS A 354 4.93 11.62 16.65
N ASP A 355 4.37 10.69 15.88
CA ASP A 355 3.14 10.86 15.12
C ASP A 355 3.15 12.07 14.14
N MET A 356 4.35 12.49 13.70
CA MET A 356 4.58 13.58 12.73
C MET A 356 4.18 13.18 11.30
N SER A 357 3.66 14.11 10.51
CA SER A 357 3.37 13.89 9.08
C SER A 357 4.64 13.72 8.24
N ASP A 358 4.54 12.99 7.12
CA ASP A 358 5.66 12.82 6.18
C ASP A 358 6.15 14.16 5.61
N GLU A 359 5.25 15.13 5.42
CA GLU A 359 5.61 16.49 4.96
C GLU A 359 6.42 17.24 6.03
N ALA A 360 5.94 17.25 7.27
CA ALA A 360 6.65 17.84 8.39
C ALA A 360 8.03 17.20 8.62
N TRP A 361 8.13 15.88 8.47
CA TRP A 361 9.42 15.16 8.56
C TRP A 361 10.41 15.64 7.51
N ASN A 362 9.99 15.77 6.25
CA ASN A 362 10.86 16.23 5.17
C ASN A 362 11.37 17.66 5.42
N ILE A 363 10.48 18.57 5.84
CA ILE A 363 10.85 19.95 6.18
C ILE A 363 11.84 19.97 7.36
N MET A 364 11.61 19.15 8.38
CA MET A 364 12.51 19.04 9.54
C MET A 364 13.90 18.52 9.13
N MET A 365 13.97 17.53 8.24
CA MET A 365 15.25 17.03 7.73
C MET A 365 16.03 18.12 7.00
N GLU A 366 15.36 18.95 6.19
CA GLU A 366 15.98 20.10 5.53
C GLU A 366 16.51 21.13 6.55
N LEU A 367 15.69 21.49 7.54
CA LEU A 367 16.06 22.45 8.60
C LEU A 367 17.24 21.98 9.47
N THR A 368 17.34 20.67 9.71
CA THR A 368 18.43 20.10 10.53
C THR A 368 19.68 19.78 9.73
N MET A 369 19.56 19.57 8.41
CA MET A 369 20.71 19.35 7.51
C MET A 369 21.34 20.66 7.01
N SER A 370 20.55 21.73 6.82
CA SER A 370 21.07 23.06 6.42
C SER A 370 21.94 23.73 7.49
N GLY A 371 21.86 23.28 8.76
CA GLY A 371 22.73 23.69 9.85
C GLY A 371 24.09 22.99 9.90
N ARG A 372 24.46 22.17 8.90
CA ARG A 372 25.80 21.62 8.70
C ARG A 372 26.58 22.45 7.67
N GLY A 373 26.81 23.72 8.00
CA GLY A 373 27.74 24.62 7.31
C GLY A 373 28.78 25.12 8.29
#